data_AF-A0A382Q9W4-F1
#
_entry.id   AF-A0A382Q9W4-F1
#
_cell.length_a   1.000
_cell.length_b   1.000
_cell.length_c   1.000
_cell.angle_alpha   90.00
_cell.angle_beta   90.00
_cell.angle_gamma   90.00
#
_symmetry.space_group_name_H-M   'P 1'
#
loop_
_entity.id
_entity.type
_entity.pdbx_description
1 polymer ?
#
loop_
_entity_poly.entity_id
_entity_poly.type
_entity_poly.pdbx_seq_one_letter_code
_entity_poly.pdbx_strand_id
1 'polypeptide(L)'
;METDTVERKKTGQQLSHADQEQYQKDGYFFPLRIFSTKKAAYHREQLENLEVLHGSMHYKVKPYLLMKSAAEIANNSVLLDAVEC
;
A
#
# COMPACT_ATOMS: atom_id res chain seq x y z
N MET A 1 -31.38 -20.41 19.11
CA MET A 1 -31.65 -19.46 18.02
C MET A 1 -30.56 -18.40 18.11
N GLU A 2 -29.45 -18.58 17.39
CA GLU A 2 -29.32 -18.19 15.97
C GLU A 2 -29.45 -16.67 15.81
N THR A 3 -28.54 -15.91 15.20
CA THR A 3 -27.27 -16.19 14.52
C THR A 3 -26.63 -14.82 14.22
N ASP A 4 -25.30 -14.82 14.07
CA ASP A 4 -24.49 -14.03 13.14
C ASP A 4 -25.10 -12.80 12.44
N THR A 5 -24.53 -11.63 12.75
CA THR A 5 -24.09 -10.65 11.73
C THR A 5 -23.25 -9.60 12.49
N VAL A 6 -21.95 -9.44 12.33
CA VAL A 6 -21.11 -9.48 11.14
C VAL A 6 -19.72 -9.94 11.58
N GLU A 7 -19.26 -11.10 11.11
CA GLU A 7 -17.83 -11.40 11.01
C GLU A 7 -17.13 -10.21 10.36
N ARG A 8 -16.33 -9.46 11.13
CA ARG A 8 -15.24 -8.70 10.53
C ARG A 8 -14.23 -9.72 10.03
N LYS A 9 -14.35 -10.16 8.77
CA LYS A 9 -13.22 -10.72 8.03
C LYS A 9 -12.16 -9.61 7.88
N LYS A 10 -11.38 -9.40 8.94
CA LYS A 10 -10.06 -8.77 8.88
C LYS A 10 -9.08 -9.84 8.37
N THR A 11 -9.21 -10.22 7.10
CA THR A 11 -8.09 -10.87 6.40
C THR A 11 -7.17 -9.76 5.90
N GLY A 12 -6.54 -9.08 6.86
CA GLY A 12 -5.31 -8.36 6.62
C GLY A 12 -4.24 -9.40 6.35
N GLN A 13 -3.60 -9.35 5.19
CA GLN A 13 -2.56 -10.31 4.84
C GLN A 13 -1.27 -9.89 5.54
N GLN A 14 -1.15 -10.25 6.82
CA GLN A 14 0.08 -10.08 7.60
C GLN A 14 1.19 -10.94 7.01
N LEU A 15 2.44 -10.51 7.19
CA LEU A 15 3.61 -11.31 6.80
C LEU A 15 3.59 -12.65 7.54
N SER A 16 3.97 -13.73 6.85
CA SER A 16 4.14 -15.01 7.52
C SER A 16 5.34 -14.96 8.47
N HIS A 17 5.43 -15.89 9.42
CA HIS A 17 6.57 -15.97 10.34
C HIS A 17 7.91 -16.07 9.59
N ALA A 18 7.94 -16.85 8.50
CA ALA A 18 9.14 -16.98 7.67
C ALA A 18 9.50 -15.66 6.97
N ASP A 19 8.51 -14.89 6.51
CA ASP A 19 8.73 -13.58 5.89
C ASP A 19 9.24 -12.55 6.91
N GLN A 20 8.73 -12.60 8.15
CA GLN A 20 9.20 -11.76 9.26
C GLN A 20 10.65 -12.11 9.66
N GLU A 21 10.98 -13.40 9.75
CA GLU A 21 12.36 -13.84 9.99
C GLU A 21 13.31 -13.38 8.87
N GLN A 22 12.88 -13.48 7.60
CA GLN A 22 13.64 -12.95 6.47
C GLN A 22 13.88 -11.45 6.62
N TYR A 23 12.83 -10.68 6.94
CA TYR A 23 12.95 -9.23 7.16
C TYR A 23 13.93 -8.91 8.29
N GLN A 24 13.85 -9.61 9.43
CA GLN A 24 14.75 -9.40 10.56
C GLN A 24 16.21 -9.70 10.22
N LYS A 25 16.44 -10.74 9.40
CA LYS A 25 17.79 -11.17 9.01
C LYS A 25 18.39 -10.27 7.92
N ASP A 26 17.62 -9.97 6.89
CA ASP A 26 18.11 -9.34 5.66
C ASP A 26 17.90 -7.81 5.67
N GLY A 27 17.09 -7.30 6.60
CA GLY A 27 16.73 -5.89 6.72
C GLY A 27 15.68 -5.40 5.70
N TYR A 28 15.13 -6.30 4.88
CA TYR A 28 14.07 -6.01 3.91
C TYR A 28 13.23 -7.25 3.60
N PHE A 29 11.99 -7.04 3.13
CA PHE A 29 11.14 -8.09 2.58
C PHE A 29 10.66 -7.69 1.19
N PHE A 30 10.79 -8.60 0.23
CA PHE A 30 10.31 -8.42 -1.14
C PHE A 30 10.07 -9.78 -1.80
N PRO A 31 9.00 -9.94 -2.62
CA PRO A 31 8.03 -8.92 -3.00
C PRO A 31 6.80 -8.84 -2.07
N LEU A 32 6.43 -7.62 -1.69
CA LEU A 32 5.10 -7.32 -1.12
C LEU A 32 4.17 -6.79 -2.21
N ARG A 33 3.13 -7.57 -2.56
CA ARG A 33 2.15 -7.16 -3.59
C ARG A 33 0.96 -6.46 -2.95
N ILE A 34 0.95 -5.13 -3.03
CA ILE A 34 -0.13 -4.30 -2.47
C ILE A 34 -1.22 -3.92 -3.50
N PHE A 35 -0.94 -4.11 -4.80
CA PHE A 35 -1.86 -3.78 -5.89
C PHE A 35 -1.86 -4.83 -7.00
N SER A 36 -2.98 -4.93 -7.71
CA SER A 36 -3.02 -5.52 -9.04
C SER A 36 -2.29 -4.64 -10.05
N THR A 37 -1.88 -5.23 -11.17
CA THR A 37 -1.24 -4.49 -12.29
C THR A 37 -2.11 -3.33 -12.77
N LYS A 38 -3.43 -3.53 -12.89
CA LYS A 38 -4.38 -2.47 -13.27
C LYS A 38 -4.41 -1.32 -12.28
N LYS A 39 -4.44 -1.60 -10.97
CA LYS A 39 -4.48 -0.56 -9.95
C LYS A 39 -3.14 0.18 -9.84
N ALA A 40 -2.02 -0.53 -10.03
CA ALA A 40 -0.70 0.09 -10.12
C ALA A 40 -0.58 1.03 -11.34
N ALA A 41 -1.11 0.62 -12.50
CA ALA A 41 -1.14 1.47 -13.70
C ALA A 41 -1.97 2.74 -13.49
N TYR A 42 -3.14 2.62 -12.84
CA TYR A 42 -3.95 3.78 -12.47
C TYR A 42 -3.17 4.79 -11.62
N HIS A 43 -2.49 4.34 -10.55
CA HIS A 43 -1.73 5.24 -9.69
C HIS A 43 -0.58 5.94 -10.41
N ARG A 44 0.06 5.26 -11.37
CA ARG A 44 1.09 5.84 -12.24
C ARG A 44 0.51 6.95 -13.12
N GLU A 45 -0.61 6.70 -13.79
CA GLU A 45 -1.29 7.70 -14.63
C GLU A 45 -1.65 8.96 -13.82
N GLN A 46 -2.09 8.81 -12.57
CA GLN A 46 -2.37 9.96 -11.70
C GLN A 46 -1.12 10.81 -11.41
N LEU A 47 0.05 10.18 -11.24
CA LEU A 47 1.32 10.89 -11.05
C LEU A 47 1.71 11.63 -12.33
N GLU A 48 1.69 10.93 -13.46
CA GLU A 48 2.08 11.48 -14.77
C GLU A 48 1.21 12.69 -15.16
N ASN A 49 -0.11 12.60 -14.94
CA ASN A 49 -1.03 13.71 -15.19
C ASN A 49 -0.73 14.94 -14.31
N LEU A 50 -0.32 14.72 -13.06
CA LEU A 50 0.08 15.83 -12.18
C LEU A 50 1.42 16.45 -12.60
N GLU A 51 2.35 15.64 -13.10
CA GLU A 51 3.65 16.13 -13.58
C GLU A 51 3.52 17.02 -14.82
N VAL A 52 2.51 16.78 -15.67
CA VAL A 52 2.16 17.68 -16.78
C VAL A 52 1.77 19.08 -16.28
N LEU A 53 1.07 19.16 -15.15
CA LEU A 53 0.54 20.42 -14.62
C LEU A 53 1.54 21.17 -13.72
N HIS A 54 2.31 20.43 -12.92
CA HIS A 54 3.14 20.99 -11.85
C HIS A 54 4.66 20.82 -12.08
N GLY A 55 5.05 20.18 -13.18
CA GLY A 55 6.41 19.72 -13.41
C GLY A 55 6.75 18.50 -12.54
N SER A 56 8.02 18.10 -12.56
CA SER A 56 8.47 16.87 -11.91
C SER A 56 8.08 16.81 -10.42
N MET A 57 7.47 15.68 -10.04
CA MET A 57 7.05 15.38 -8.67
C MET A 57 8.09 14.55 -7.90
N HIS A 58 9.27 14.33 -8.49
CA HIS A 58 10.37 13.62 -7.85
C HIS A 58 10.76 14.29 -6.53
N TYR A 59 10.80 13.49 -5.46
CA TYR A 59 11.22 13.89 -4.10
C TYR A 59 10.46 15.10 -3.51
N LYS A 60 9.24 15.38 -3.97
CA LYS A 60 8.41 16.41 -3.35
C LYS A 60 7.94 15.95 -1.97
N VAL A 61 8.05 16.84 -0.99
CA VAL A 61 7.60 16.61 0.37
C VAL A 61 6.07 16.64 0.42
N LYS A 62 5.47 15.67 1.12
CA LYS A 62 4.02 15.55 1.33
C LYS A 62 3.20 15.52 0.01
N PRO A 63 3.51 14.62 -0.94
CA PRO A 63 2.83 14.57 -2.23
C PRO A 63 1.32 14.28 -2.08
N TYR A 64 0.90 13.65 -0.99
CA TYR A 64 -0.50 13.39 -0.67
C TYR A 64 -1.38 14.64 -0.48
N LEU A 65 -0.79 15.82 -0.28
CA LEU A 65 -1.54 17.08 -0.23
C LEU A 65 -1.98 17.57 -1.62
N LEU A 66 -1.29 17.12 -2.68
CA LEU A 66 -1.57 17.49 -4.06
C LEU A 66 -2.09 16.28 -4.87
N MET A 67 -1.74 15.07 -4.45
CA MET A 67 -2.03 13.82 -5.14
C MET A 67 -2.79 12.87 -4.23
N LYS A 68 -4.11 12.79 -4.40
CA LYS A 68 -4.96 11.82 -3.68
C LYS A 68 -4.44 10.39 -3.82
N SER A 69 -3.92 10.04 -5.00
CA SER A 69 -3.27 8.74 -5.28
C SER A 69 -2.15 8.42 -4.27
N ALA A 70 -1.31 9.37 -3.85
CA ALA A 70 -0.28 9.13 -2.83
C ALA A 70 -0.90 8.81 -1.45
N ALA A 71 -1.99 9.49 -1.07
CA ALA A 71 -2.70 9.20 0.17
C ALA A 71 -3.30 7.78 0.13
N GLU A 72 -3.89 7.38 -0.99
CA GLU A 72 -4.46 6.03 -1.17
C GLU A 72 -3.39 4.94 -1.06
N ILE A 73 -2.20 5.16 -1.62
CA ILE A 73 -1.07 4.22 -1.50
C ILE A 73 -0.61 4.12 -0.04
N ALA A 74 -0.43 5.26 0.64
CA ALA A 74 0.03 5.29 2.02
C ALA A 74 -0.95 4.65 3.02
N ASN A 75 -2.25 4.64 2.69
CA ASN A 75 -3.30 4.03 3.51
C ASN A 75 -3.71 2.61 3.03
N ASN A 76 -2.90 1.96 2.20
CA ASN A 76 -3.19 0.60 1.76
C ASN A 76 -3.11 -0.37 2.95
N SER A 77 -4.20 -1.12 3.22
CA SER A 77 -4.25 -1.99 4.40
C SER A 77 -3.22 -3.12 4.36
N VAL A 78 -2.94 -3.71 3.20
CA VAL A 78 -1.91 -4.76 3.07
C VAL A 78 -0.53 -4.20 3.38
N LEU A 79 -0.26 -2.95 2.96
CA LEU A 79 0.99 -2.27 3.31
C LEU A 79 1.08 -2.01 4.81
N LEU A 80 0.03 -1.46 5.43
CA LEU A 80 0.02 -1.13 6.85
C LEU A 80 0.08 -2.38 7.73
N ASP A 81 -0.68 -3.42 7.41
CA ASP A 81 -0.65 -4.70 8.11
C ASP A 81 0.74 -5.36 8.05
N ALA A 82 1.47 -5.20 6.94
CA ALA A 82 2.83 -5.71 6.77
C ALA A 82 3.89 -4.88 7.51
N VAL A 83 3.58 -3.63 7.88
CA VAL A 83 4.47 -2.76 8.67
C VAL A 83 4.22 -2.95 10.18
N GLU A 84 3.00 -3.28 10.57
CA GLU A 84 2.59 -3.43 11.97
C GLU A 84 2.84 -4.83 12.56
N CYS A 85 3.14 -5.83 11.72
CA CYS A 85 3.27 -7.24 12.13
C CYS A 85 4.63 -7.60 12.74
#